data_AF-A0A2G9RB58-F1
#
_entry.id   AF-A0A2G9RB58-F1
#
_cell.length_a   1.000
_cell.length_b   1.000
_cell.length_c   1.000
_cell.angle_alpha   90.00
_cell.angle_beta   90.00
_cell.angle_gamma   90.00
#
_symmetry.space_group_name_H-M   'P 1'
#
loop_
_entity.id
_entity.type
_entity.pdbx_description
1 polymer ?
#
loop_
_entity_poly.entity_id
_entity_poly.type
_entity_poly.pdbx_seq_one_letter_code
_entity_poly.pdbx_strand_id
1 'polypeptide(L)'
;METGIAPAMEDSEEPQDFIRVSSGKLSADEVSELVVSPSCGAVSLFLGTTRNHFEGKKVVSLEYEAYVPMAEMEIKKILSDIRQKWPTVKHIAVHHRLGKCMKRMAILGKKIKNVFGKKKMA
;
A
#
# COMPACT_ATOMS: atom_id res chain seq x y z
N MET A 1 -14.74 38.16 -22.33
CA MET A 1 -13.48 37.38 -22.21
C MET A 1 -13.82 36.12 -21.44
N GLU A 2 -14.08 35.03 -22.17
CA GLU A 2 -14.37 33.72 -21.58
C GLU A 2 -13.09 33.17 -20.95
N THR A 3 -13.06 33.02 -19.63
CA THR A 3 -12.09 32.11 -19.00
C THR A 3 -12.66 30.70 -19.11
N GLY A 4 -12.40 30.06 -20.24
CA GLY A 4 -12.66 28.64 -20.43
C GLY A 4 -11.91 27.85 -19.36
N ILE A 5 -12.64 27.39 -18.34
CA ILE A 5 -12.16 26.33 -17.46
C ILE A 5 -12.14 25.10 -18.36
N ALA A 6 -10.94 24.68 -18.77
CA ALA A 6 -10.76 23.41 -19.46
C ALA A 6 -11.51 22.32 -18.66
N PRO A 7 -12.30 21.46 -19.33
CA PRO A 7 -12.96 20.37 -18.63
C PRO A 7 -11.88 19.58 -17.90
N ALA A 8 -12.10 19.31 -16.61
CA ALA A 8 -11.23 18.46 -15.82
C ALA A 8 -11.07 17.16 -16.61
N MET A 9 -9.87 16.92 -17.14
CA MET A 9 -9.54 15.67 -17.80
C MET A 9 -9.90 14.56 -16.82
N GLU A 10 -10.89 13.75 -17.18
CA GLU A 10 -11.16 12.50 -16.48
C GLU A 10 -9.91 11.65 -16.66
N ASP A 11 -9.05 11.64 -15.64
CA ASP A 11 -7.95 10.68 -15.54
C ASP A 11 -8.57 9.28 -15.45
N SER A 12 -8.77 8.67 -16.63
CA SER A 12 -9.24 7.31 -16.88
C SER A 12 -8.15 6.29 -16.54
N GLU A 13 -7.54 6.44 -15.37
CA GLU A 13 -6.58 5.47 -14.86
C GLU A 13 -7.36 4.37 -14.15
N GLU A 14 -7.18 3.10 -14.49
CA GLU A 14 -7.89 2.03 -13.77
C GLU A 14 -7.28 1.79 -12.38
N PRO A 15 -8.06 1.39 -11.37
CA PRO A 15 -7.50 0.97 -10.09
C PRO A 15 -6.57 -0.24 -10.27
N GLN A 16 -5.39 -0.21 -9.66
CA GLN A 16 -4.38 -1.28 -9.80
C GLN A 16 -4.00 -1.88 -8.45
N ASP A 17 -3.76 -3.19 -8.44
CA ASP A 17 -3.33 -3.96 -7.28
C ASP A 17 -1.99 -4.65 -7.57
N PHE A 18 -0.96 -4.30 -6.81
CA PHE A 18 0.38 -4.87 -6.93
C PHE A 18 0.65 -5.79 -5.74
N ILE A 19 0.94 -7.06 -6.00
CA ILE A 19 1.23 -8.05 -4.95
C ILE A 19 2.59 -8.68 -5.26
N ARG A 20 3.48 -8.67 -4.27
CA ARG A 20 4.79 -9.34 -4.36
C ARG A 20 5.09 -10.06 -3.06
N VAL A 21 5.19 -11.39 -3.12
CA VAL A 21 5.68 -12.22 -2.00
C VAL A 21 7.03 -12.79 -2.42
N SER A 22 8.11 -12.37 -1.76
CA SER A 22 9.48 -12.73 -2.19
C SER A 22 10.48 -12.71 -1.05
N SER A 23 11.63 -13.39 -1.18
CA SER A 23 12.71 -13.32 -0.18
C SER A 23 13.59 -12.07 -0.29
N GLY A 24 13.41 -11.30 -1.37
CA GLY A 24 14.17 -10.08 -1.67
C GLY A 24 13.99 -8.98 -0.63
N LYS A 25 14.93 -8.04 -0.59
CA LYS A 25 14.78 -6.82 0.22
C LYS A 25 13.56 -6.04 -0.26
N LEU A 26 12.89 -5.39 0.68
CA LEU A 26 11.80 -4.47 0.40
C LEU A 26 12.34 -3.05 0.39
N SER A 27 11.79 -2.21 -0.49
CA SER A 27 12.06 -0.79 -0.56
C SER A 27 10.75 -0.03 -0.38
N ALA A 28 10.73 0.90 0.57
CA ALA A 28 9.58 1.76 0.82
C ALA A 28 9.31 2.65 -0.40
N ASP A 29 10.38 3.15 -1.02
CA ASP A 29 10.32 4.05 -2.16
C ASP A 29 9.72 3.34 -3.37
N GLU A 30 10.21 2.13 -3.71
CA GLU A 30 9.67 1.32 -4.81
C GLU A 30 8.16 1.08 -4.65
N VAL A 31 7.71 0.77 -3.43
CA VAL A 31 6.28 0.51 -3.18
C VAL A 31 5.46 1.79 -3.23
N SER A 32 6.01 2.91 -2.75
CA SER A 32 5.33 4.19 -2.79
C SER A 32 5.12 4.68 -4.23
N GLU A 33 6.12 4.49 -5.09
CA GLU A 33 6.09 4.88 -6.51
C GLU A 33 5.01 4.12 -7.29
N LEU A 34 4.86 2.82 -7.04
CA LEU A 34 3.84 1.98 -7.68
C LEU A 34 2.40 2.47 -7.48
N VAL A 35 2.14 3.21 -6.38
CA VAL A 35 0.80 3.67 -6.03
C VAL A 35 0.59 5.16 -6.29
N VAL A 36 1.58 5.89 -6.80
CA VAL A 36 1.42 7.30 -7.20
C VAL A 36 0.43 7.40 -8.35
N SER A 37 -0.38 8.46 -8.35
CA SER A 37 -1.36 8.76 -9.40
C SER A 37 -1.74 10.24 -9.27
N PRO A 38 -1.86 10.98 -10.38
CA PRO A 38 -2.22 12.40 -10.37
C PRO A 38 -3.60 12.66 -9.73
N SER A 39 -4.49 11.66 -9.77
CA SER A 39 -5.84 11.74 -9.23
C SER A 39 -5.94 11.66 -7.68
N CYS A 40 -4.82 11.65 -6.97
CA CYS A 40 -4.76 11.43 -5.52
C CYS A 40 -3.78 12.38 -4.82
N GLY A 41 -4.22 13.00 -3.72
CA GLY A 41 -3.39 13.95 -2.96
C GLY A 41 -2.48 13.36 -1.87
N ALA A 42 -2.57 12.06 -1.57
CA ALA A 42 -1.77 11.43 -0.52
C ALA A 42 -1.54 9.92 -0.75
N VAL A 43 -0.48 9.40 -0.12
CA VAL A 43 -0.17 7.97 -0.01
C VAL A 43 0.01 7.62 1.46
N SER A 44 -0.65 6.57 1.95
CA SER A 44 -0.40 6.04 3.30
C SER A 44 0.41 4.74 3.19
N LEU A 45 1.50 4.68 3.93
CA LEU A 45 2.42 3.56 3.92
C LEU A 45 2.46 2.90 5.30
N PHE A 46 2.24 1.58 5.35
CA PHE A 46 2.49 0.79 6.55
C PHE A 46 3.76 -0.03 6.38
N LEU A 47 4.67 0.08 7.35
CA LEU A 47 5.94 -0.64 7.40
C LEU A 47 5.97 -1.56 8.63
N GLY A 48 5.76 -2.85 8.44
CA GLY A 48 5.93 -3.88 9.46
C GLY A 48 7.41 -4.14 9.71
N THR A 49 7.86 -4.05 10.96
CA THR A 49 9.26 -4.27 11.31
C THR A 49 9.41 -5.27 12.44
N THR A 50 10.37 -6.19 12.32
CA THR A 50 10.70 -7.13 13.40
C THR A 50 11.14 -6.38 14.66
N ARG A 51 10.44 -6.62 15.76
CA ARG A 51 10.81 -6.10 17.09
C ARG A 51 12.01 -6.87 17.63
N ASN A 52 12.84 -6.21 18.44
CA ASN A 52 14.05 -6.79 19.02
C ASN A 52 13.80 -7.54 20.34
N HIS A 53 12.56 -7.59 20.83
CA HIS A 53 12.18 -8.32 22.05
C HIS A 53 10.85 -9.06 21.85
N PHE A 54 10.74 -10.22 22.49
CA PHE A 54 9.50 -11.00 22.60
C PHE A 54 9.53 -11.76 23.93
N GLU A 55 8.51 -11.58 24.78
CA GLU A 55 8.39 -12.23 26.09
C GLU A 55 9.65 -12.12 26.98
N GLY A 56 10.24 -10.92 27.03
CA GLY A 56 11.46 -10.66 27.81
C GLY A 56 12.75 -11.22 27.20
N LYS A 57 12.69 -11.91 26.05
CA LYS A 57 13.85 -12.47 25.34
C LYS A 57 14.25 -11.59 24.16
N LYS A 58 15.56 -11.49 23.90
CA LYS A 58 16.11 -10.77 22.74
C LYS A 58 15.88 -11.56 21.45
N VAL A 59 15.28 -10.92 20.46
CA VAL A 59 15.04 -11.51 19.13
C VAL A 59 16.18 -11.14 18.20
N VAL A 60 16.88 -12.16 17.65
CA VAL A 60 18.01 -11.97 16.72
C VAL A 60 17.54 -11.93 15.27
N SER A 61 16.53 -12.73 14.92
CA SER A 61 15.88 -12.74 13.61
C SER A 61 14.53 -13.43 13.68
N LEU A 62 13.65 -13.11 12.73
CA LEU A 62 12.46 -13.92 12.44
C LEU A 62 12.64 -14.58 11.07
N GLU A 63 12.09 -15.76 10.91
CA GLU A 63 12.03 -16.48 9.64
C GLU A 63 10.57 -16.56 9.20
N TYR A 64 10.29 -16.03 8.01
CA TYR A 64 8.94 -15.98 7.46
C TYR A 64 8.81 -17.02 6.36
N GLU A 65 7.91 -17.98 6.54
CA GLU A 65 7.60 -19.00 5.54
C GLU A 65 6.15 -18.84 5.08
N ALA A 66 5.91 -19.03 3.78
CA ALA A 66 4.57 -19.00 3.23
C ALA A 66 4.49 -19.88 1.97
N TYR A 67 3.35 -20.55 1.80
CA TYR A 67 2.99 -21.09 0.50
C TYR A 67 2.51 -19.94 -0.38
N VAL A 68 3.40 -19.46 -1.26
CA VAL A 68 3.23 -18.21 -2.02
C VAL A 68 1.88 -18.10 -2.75
N PRO A 69 1.41 -19.12 -3.50
CA PRO A 69 0.14 -19.00 -4.22
C PRO A 69 -1.07 -18.75 -3.30
N MET A 70 -1.08 -19.38 -2.12
CA MET A 70 -2.14 -19.16 -1.13
C MET A 70 -1.99 -17.80 -0.46
N ALA A 71 -0.77 -17.37 -0.13
CA ALA A 71 -0.53 -16.06 0.45
C ALA A 71 -1.03 -14.93 -0.48
N GLU A 72 -0.73 -15.03 -1.78
CA GLU A 72 -1.23 -14.08 -2.77
C GLU A 72 -2.75 -14.12 -2.90
N MET A 73 -3.36 -15.30 -2.84
CA MET A 73 -4.82 -15.45 -2.87
C MET A 73 -5.50 -14.77 -1.67
N GLU A 74 -4.98 -14.97 -0.46
CA GLU A 74 -5.51 -14.33 0.74
C GLU A 74 -5.30 -12.80 0.72
N ILE A 75 -4.14 -12.33 0.21
CA ILE A 75 -3.91 -10.90 0.01
C ILE A 75 -4.95 -10.34 -0.97
N LYS A 76 -5.22 -11.01 -2.11
CA LYS A 76 -6.25 -10.57 -3.06
C LYS A 76 -7.64 -10.44 -2.44
N LYS A 77 -8.02 -11.35 -1.54
CA LYS A 77 -9.29 -11.23 -0.79
C LYS A 77 -9.32 -9.97 0.07
N ILE A 78 -8.24 -9.70 0.83
CA ILE A 78 -8.10 -8.47 1.62
C ILE A 78 -8.19 -7.22 0.73
N LEU A 79 -7.58 -7.23 -0.45
CA LEU A 79 -7.66 -6.11 -1.39
C LEU A 79 -9.08 -5.89 -1.90
N SER A 80 -9.80 -6.96 -2.24
CA SER A 80 -11.23 -6.90 -2.60
C SER A 80 -12.06 -6.27 -1.48
N ASP A 81 -11.87 -6.72 -0.24
CA ASP A 81 -12.59 -6.18 0.92
C ASP A 81 -12.28 -4.69 1.16
N ILE A 82 -11.01 -4.29 0.97
CA ILE A 82 -10.59 -2.89 1.04
C ILE A 82 -11.30 -2.07 -0.04
N ARG A 83 -11.40 -2.58 -1.28
CA ARG A 83 -12.05 -1.87 -2.39
C ARG A 83 -13.55 -1.74 -2.17
N GLN A 84 -14.20 -2.77 -1.61
CA GLN A 84 -15.61 -2.70 -1.23
C GLN A 84 -15.86 -1.68 -0.12
N LYS A 85 -15.00 -1.65 0.90
CA LYS A 85 -15.16 -0.75 2.04
C LYS A 85 -14.72 0.69 1.74
N TRP A 86 -13.76 0.88 0.85
CA TRP A 86 -13.24 2.19 0.43
C TRP A 86 -13.07 2.24 -1.10
N PRO A 87 -14.17 2.48 -1.85
CA PRO A 87 -14.14 2.52 -3.32
C PRO A 87 -13.26 3.64 -3.90
N THR A 88 -12.91 4.62 -3.08
CA THR A 88 -12.07 5.75 -3.49
C THR A 88 -10.57 5.39 -3.52
N VAL A 89 -10.16 4.25 -2.98
CA VAL A 89 -8.77 3.78 -3.03
C VAL A 89 -8.39 3.43 -4.47
N LYS A 90 -7.42 4.15 -5.03
CA LYS A 90 -7.02 3.98 -6.44
C LYS A 90 -6.08 2.79 -6.62
N HIS A 91 -4.88 2.89 -6.07
CA HIS A 91 -3.86 1.85 -6.18
C HIS A 91 -3.56 1.27 -4.80
N ILE A 92 -3.29 -0.04 -4.77
CA ILE A 92 -2.87 -0.76 -3.57
C ILE A 92 -1.63 -1.57 -3.93
N ALA A 93 -0.60 -1.51 -3.08
CA ALA A 93 0.60 -2.31 -3.24
C ALA A 93 0.94 -3.03 -1.94
N VAL A 94 1.20 -4.33 -2.04
CA VAL A 94 1.50 -5.23 -0.93
C VAL A 94 2.77 -6.00 -1.25
N HIS A 95 3.86 -5.66 -0.58
CA HIS A 95 5.11 -6.41 -0.68
C HIS A 95 5.39 -7.11 0.65
N HIS A 96 5.43 -8.44 0.62
CA HIS A 96 5.74 -9.28 1.77
C HIS A 96 7.07 -10.00 1.58
N ARG A 97 7.90 -9.97 2.62
CA ARG A 97 9.22 -10.59 2.61
C ARG A 97 9.20 -11.96 3.28
N LEU A 98 9.73 -12.96 2.58
CA LEU A 98 9.96 -14.30 3.11
C LEU A 98 11.43 -14.51 3.53
N GLY A 99 11.67 -15.57 4.28
CA GLY A 99 12.96 -16.00 4.78
C GLY A 99 13.44 -15.19 5.98
N LYS A 100 14.73 -15.33 6.29
CA LYS A 100 15.36 -14.74 7.47
C LYS A 100 15.41 -13.22 7.38
N CYS A 101 14.61 -12.57 8.22
CA CYS A 101 14.58 -11.13 8.39
C CYS A 101 15.32 -10.76 9.68
N MET A 102 16.58 -10.34 9.52
CA MET A 102 17.39 -9.82 10.64
C MET A 102 16.97 -8.39 11.04
N LYS A 103 16.46 -7.59 10.09
CA LYS A 103 15.99 -6.21 10.31
C LYS A 103 14.90 -5.82 9.29
N ARG A 104 13.79 -5.30 9.85
CA ARG A 104 12.81 -4.31 9.34
C ARG A 104 12.54 -4.27 7.82
N MET A 105 11.42 -4.85 7.36
CA MET A 105 10.36 -4.18 6.54
C MET A 105 9.32 -5.23 6.06
N ALA A 106 8.04 -4.88 6.08
CA ALA A 106 6.91 -5.52 5.40
C ALA A 106 5.99 -4.38 4.96
N ILE A 107 5.63 -4.26 3.69
CA ILE A 107 4.99 -3.04 3.18
C ILE A 107 3.54 -3.33 2.83
N LEU A 108 2.62 -2.61 3.47
CA LEU A 108 1.21 -2.57 3.11
C LEU A 108 0.83 -1.11 2.79
N GLY A 109 0.76 -0.76 1.51
CA GLY A 109 0.35 0.59 1.10
C GLY A 109 -1.18 0.69 1.05
N LYS A 110 -1.77 1.70 1.70
CA LYS A 110 -3.16 2.13 1.46
C LYS A 110 -3.14 3.54 0.89
N LYS A 111 -3.71 3.77 -0.29
CA LYS A 111 -3.84 5.14 -0.80
C LYS A 111 -5.18 5.74 -0.42
N ILE A 112 -5.19 6.85 0.32
CA ILE A 112 -6.42 7.55 0.73
C ILE A 112 -6.73 8.65 -0.30
N LYS A 113 -7.91 8.60 -0.92
CA LYS A 113 -8.49 9.78 -1.58
C LYS A 113 -9.26 10.61 -0.55
N ASN A 114 -8.92 11.90 -0.47
CA ASN A 114 -9.51 12.96 0.35
C ASN A 114 -9.38 12.85 1.88
N VAL A 115 -8.46 13.64 2.46
CA VAL A 115 -8.47 14.02 3.89
C VAL A 115 -8.85 15.49 4.12
N PHE A 116 -9.00 16.31 3.07
CA PHE A 116 -9.50 17.68 3.22
C PHE A 116 -10.72 17.92 2.35
N GLY A 117 -11.90 17.84 2.97
CA GLY A 117 -13.10 18.47 2.45
C GLY A 117 -12.85 19.97 2.37
N LYS A 118 -12.93 20.54 1.16
CA LYS A 118 -13.01 21.99 0.99
C LYS A 118 -14.32 22.46 1.64
N LYS A 119 -14.26 22.93 2.89
CA LYS A 119 -15.24 23.91 3.37
C LYS A 119 -14.95 25.21 2.63
N LYS A 120 -15.63 25.44 1.50
CA LYS A 120 -15.99 26.80 1.11
C LYS A 120 -17.06 27.25 2.09
N MET A 121 -16.72 28.17 2.98
CA MET A 121 -17.71 29.04 3.61
C MET A 121 -17.64 30.40 2.92
N ALA A 122 -18.81 31.03 2.88
CA ALA A 122 -19.20 32.20 2.10
C ALA A 122 -18.22 33.36 2.09
#